data_AF-A0A9D3UYT0-F1
#
_entry.id   AF-A0A9D3UYT0-F1
#
_cell.length_a   1.000
_cell.length_b   1.000
_cell.length_c   1.000
_cell.angle_alpha   90.00
_cell.angle_beta   90.00
_cell.angle_gamma   90.00
#
_symmetry.space_group_name_H-M   'P 1'
#
loop_
_entity.id
_entity.type
_entity.pdbx_description
1 polymer ?
#
loop_
_entity_poly.entity_id
_entity_poly.type
_entity_poly.pdbx_seq_one_letter_code
_entity_poly.pdbx_strand_id
1 'polypeptide(L)' 'MAATRFEIDKFDGETNFNLWQVRLMAILVQSGLKKVVTEKKPENINKTEWEELDEKALSAIQLCLANTVL' A
#
# COMPACT_ATOMS: atom_id res chain seq x y z
N MET A 1 19.38 -1.36 -12.12
CA MET A 1 18.29 -0.45 -11.73
C MET A 1 18.13 -0.59 -10.23
N ALA A 2 18.47 0.44 -9.45
CA ALA A 2 18.32 0.40 -8.01
C ALA A 2 16.83 0.40 -7.69
N ALA A 3 16.30 -0.75 -7.24
CA ALA A 3 15.01 -0.76 -6.59
C ALA A 3 15.17 0.10 -5.34
N THR A 4 14.57 1.28 -5.33
CA THR A 4 14.37 2.06 -4.10
C THR A 4 13.49 1.21 -3.20
N ARG A 5 14.12 0.35 -2.39
CA ARG A 5 13.50 -0.31 -1.25
C ARG A 5 13.18 0.80 -0.28
N PHE A 6 11.93 1.22 -0.24
CA PHE A 6 11.43 1.97 0.89
C PHE A 6 11.40 0.98 2.06
N GLU A 7 12.42 1.03 2.90
CA GLU A 7 12.42 0.36 4.19
C GLU A 7 11.46 1.14 5.10
N ILE A 8 10.16 0.87 4.97
CA ILE A 8 9.19 1.23 6.00
C ILE A 8 9.31 0.19 7.10
N ASP A 9 9.48 0.68 8.32
CA ASP A 9 9.30 -0.15 9.51
C ASP A 9 7.88 -0.73 9.49
N LYS A 10 7.83 -2.06 9.67
CA LYS A 10 6.56 -2.76 9.75
C LYS A 10 5.75 -2.19 10.92
N PHE A 11 4.44 -2.04 10.72
CA PHE A 11 3.57 -1.71 11.84
C PHE A 11 3.56 -2.87 12.81
N ASP A 12 3.88 -2.59 14.07
CA ASP A 12 4.01 -3.54 15.16
C ASP A 12 2.90 -3.39 16.22
N GLY A 13 2.05 -2.37 16.08
CA GLY A 13 1.01 -2.02 17.05
C GLY A 13 1.44 -1.02 18.12
N GLU A 14 2.75 -0.79 18.29
CA GLU A 14 3.30 0.22 19.21
C GLU A 14 3.57 1.55 18.49
N THR A 15 3.92 1.47 17.22
CA THR A 15 4.14 2.63 16.35
C THR A 15 2.86 3.46 16.24
N ASN A 16 3.00 4.79 16.17
CA ASN A 16 1.85 5.66 15.93
C ASN A 16 1.17 5.30 14.60
N PHE A 17 -0.05 4.77 14.68
CA PHE A 17 -0.79 4.29 13.51
C PHE A 17 -0.99 5.37 12.44
N ASN A 18 -1.29 6.61 12.82
CA ASN A 18 -1.48 7.71 11.86
C ASN A 18 -0.19 8.01 11.09
N LEU A 19 0.95 8.00 11.78
CA LEU A 19 2.26 8.19 11.13
C LEU A 19 2.58 7.03 10.18
N TRP A 20 2.35 5.79 10.62
CA TRP A 20 2.56 4.62 9.77
C TRP A 20 1.63 4.64 8.54
N GLN A 21 0.36 4.97 8.72
CA GLN A 21 -0.62 5.09 7.64
C GLN A 21 -0.20 6.13 6.60
N VAL A 22 0.27 7.32 7.02
CA VAL A 22 0.76 8.35 6.08
C VAL A 22 1.95 7.83 5.27
N ARG A 23 2.89 7.11 5.90
CA ARG A 23 4.04 6.53 5.21
C ARG A 23 3.61 5.42 4.24
N LEU A 24 2.69 4.55 4.63
CA LEU A 24 2.12 3.50 3.78
C LEU A 24 1.44 4.09 2.55
N MET A 25 0.61 5.13 2.72
CA MET A 25 -0.04 5.83 1.61
C MET A 25 1.00 6.43 0.64
N ALA A 26 2.10 6.98 1.15
CA ALA A 26 3.19 7.49 0.31
C ALA A 26 3.87 6.38 -0.51
N ILE A 27 4.05 5.18 0.04
CA ILE A 27 4.57 4.03 -0.71
C ILE A 27 3.59 3.60 -1.79
N LEU A 28 2.31 3.45 -1.46
CA LEU A 28 1.28 3.05 -2.43
C LEU A 28 1.21 4.04 -3.60
N VAL A 29 1.34 5.34 -3.34
CA VAL A 29 1.41 6.35 -4.41
C VAL A 29 2.67 6.18 -5.26
N GLN A 30 3.84 5.94 -4.65
CA GLN A 30 5.10 5.74 -5.35
C GLN A 30 5.15 4.42 -6.15
N SER A 31 4.43 3.39 -5.73
CA SER A 31 4.31 2.11 -6.45
C SER A 31 3.28 2.16 -7.59
N GLY A 32 2.71 3.33 -7.88
CA GLY A 32 1.71 3.51 -8.94
C GLY A 32 0.28 3.14 -8.53
N LEU A 33 0.06 2.82 -7.26
CA LEU A 33 -1.25 2.46 -6.70
C LEU A 33 -2.06 3.68 -6.25
N LYS A 34 -1.66 4.90 -6.63
CA LYS A 34 -2.39 6.15 -6.33
C LYS A 34 -3.89 6.04 -6.62
N LYS A 35 -4.27 5.33 -7.69
CA LYS A 35 -5.68 5.15 -8.11
C LYS A 35 -6.49 4.30 -7.13
N VAL A 36 -5.85 3.35 -6.44
CA VAL A 36 -6.46 2.49 -5.41
C VAL A 36 -6.61 3.26 -4.10
N VAL A 37 -5.60 4.06 -3.76
CA VAL A 37 -5.59 4.88 -2.52
C VAL A 37 -6.75 5.89 -2.47
N THR A 38 -7.30 6.29 -3.61
CA THR A 38 -8.39 7.26 -3.71
C THR A 38 -9.81 6.73 -3.41
N GLU A 39 -9.96 5.51 -2.87
CA GLU A 39 -11.22 4.83 -2.45
C GLU A 39 -12.31 4.67 -3.54
N LYS A 40 -12.21 5.37 -4.66
CA LYS A 40 -13.09 5.25 -5.82
C LYS A 40 -12.36 4.61 -6.98
N LYS A 41 -12.94 3.52 -7.47
CA LYS A 41 -12.59 2.95 -8.77
C LYS A 41 -12.83 3.99 -9.88
N PRO A 42 -11.82 4.34 -10.68
CA PRO A 42 -12.00 5.17 -11.87
C PRO A 42 -12.89 4.46 -12.90
N GLU A 43 -13.82 5.19 -13.51
CA GLU A 43 -14.72 4.64 -14.56
C GLU A 43 -13.97 4.13 -15.79
N ASN A 44 -12.75 4.62 -16.00
CA ASN A 44 -11.91 4.28 -17.15
C ASN A 44 -10.98 3.07 -16.93
N ILE A 45 -11.09 2.36 -15.80
CA ILE A 45 -10.31 1.15 -15.52
C ILE A 45 -11.20 -0.09 -15.66
N ASN A 46 -10.70 -1.09 -16.39
CA ASN A 46 -11.43 -2.34 -16.59
C ASN A 46 -11.50 -3.16 -15.28
N LYS A 47 -12.33 -4.21 -15.22
CA LYS A 47 -12.49 -5.01 -13.98
C LYS A 47 -11.19 -5.71 -13.56
N THR A 48 -10.53 -6.38 -14.49
CA THR A 48 -9.30 -7.15 -14.25
C THR A 48 -8.14 -6.25 -13.80
N GLU A 49 -7.91 -5.13 -14.49
CA GLU A 49 -6.89 -4.14 -14.11
C GLU A 49 -7.14 -3.57 -12.71
N TRP A 50 -8.40 -3.39 -12.32
CA TRP A 50 -8.74 -2.96 -10.97
C TRP A 50 -8.43 -4.03 -9.92
N GLU A 51 -8.79 -5.29 -10.18
CA GLU A 51 -8.51 -6.42 -9.30
C GLU A 51 -6.99 -6.64 -9.12
N GLU A 52 -6.20 -6.49 -10.19
CA GLU A 52 -4.74 -6.56 -10.10
C GLU A 52 -4.13 -5.43 -9.26
N LEU A 53 -4.68 -4.21 -9.37
CA LEU A 53 -4.24 -3.08 -8.56
C LEU A 53 -4.64 -3.24 -7.09
N ASP A 54 -5.82 -3.79 -6.83
CA ASP A 54 -6.33 -4.09 -5.48
C ASP A 54 -5.47 -5.17 -4.80
N GLU A 55 -5.18 -6.27 -5.48
CA GLU A 55 -4.32 -7.34 -4.98
C GLU A 55 -2.89 -6.83 -4.68
N LYS A 56 -2.34 -5.97 -5.54
CA LYS A 56 -1.05 -5.32 -5.30
C LYS A 56 -1.08 -4.41 -4.08
N ALA A 57 -2.15 -3.66 -3.87
CA ALA A 57 -2.31 -2.82 -2.69
C ALA A 57 -2.41 -3.66 -1.42
N LEU A 58 -3.22 -4.72 -1.42
CA LEU A 58 -3.33 -5.66 -0.31
C LEU A 58 -1.97 -6.29 0.04
N SER A 59 -1.25 -6.77 -0.97
CA SER A 59 0.08 -7.36 -0.78
C SER A 59 1.07 -6.35 -0.17
N ALA A 60 1.04 -5.10 -0.64
CA ALA A 60 1.90 -4.04 -0.11
C ALA A 60 1.56 -3.71 1.35
N ILE A 61 0.28 -3.68 1.72
CA ILE A 61 -0.17 -3.49 3.10
C ILE A 61 0.36 -4.63 3.97
N GLN A 62 0.13 -5.89 3.57
CA GLN A 62 0.58 -7.07 4.31
C GLN A 62 2.11 -7.08 4.52
N LEU A 63 2.89 -6.67 3.52
CA LEU A 63 4.34 -6.57 3.63
C LEU A 63 4.81 -5.50 4.63
N CYS A 64 3.99 -4.48 4.86
CA CYS A 64 4.24 -3.40 5.82
C CYS A 64 3.69 -3.70 7.22
N LEU A 65 3.11 -4.87 7.47
CA LEU A 65 2.65 -5.32 8.78
C LEU A 65 3.66 -6.30 9.41
N ALA A 66 3.83 -6.22 10.73
CA ALA A 66 4.58 -7.22 11.48
C ALA A 66 3.73 -8.48 11.68
N ASN A 67 4.39 -9.63 11.83
CA ASN A 67 3.69 -10.91 12.07
C ASN A 67 2.88 -10.90 13.38
N THR A 68 3.15 -9.94 14.27
CA THR A 68 2.44 -9.77 15.54
C THR A 68 1.06 -9.11 15.38
N VAL A 69 0.79 -8.47 14.24
CA VAL A 69 -0.46 -7.76 13.94
C VAL A 69 -1.21 -8.31 12.72
N LEU A 70 -0.68 -9.37 12.10
CA LEU A 70 -1.23 -10.07 10.93
C LEU A 70 -2.07 -11.27 11.40
#